data_AF-A0A457MDQ8-F1
#
_entry.id   AF-A0A457MDQ8-F1
#
_cell.length_a   1.000
_cell.length_b   1.000
_cell.length_c   1.000
_cell.angle_alpha   90.00
_cell.angle_beta   90.00
_cell.angle_gamma   90.00
#
_symmetry.space_group_name_H-M   'P 1'
#
loop_
_entity.id
_entity.type
_entity.pdbx_description
1 polymer ?
#
loop_
_entity_poly.entity_id
_entity_poly.type
_entity_poly.pdbx_seq_one_letter_code
_entity_poly.pdbx_strand_id
1 'polypeptide(L)'
;MNKSVYTSEKGTHNMLSAARLLVRVVSGMEIAGAFLFLIVPVVVIGGDEEFTILLILVGVGLILHGIIGLVVASFMTWYISTKQIIYLIISGILLLLPTLIEGFHFNLFFCFSCFLYIYAAVRCIKHNKKAQEEVREERERKEALNNE
;
A
#
# COMPACT_ATOMS: atom_id res chain seq x y z
N MET A 1 14.55 -21.92 25.44
CA MET A 1 14.05 -20.84 24.55
C MET A 1 12.52 -20.92 24.55
N ASN A 2 11.82 -19.85 24.95
CA ASN A 2 10.39 -19.92 25.27
C ASN A 2 9.55 -19.94 23.98
N LYS A 3 8.68 -20.95 23.83
CA LYS A 3 7.89 -21.20 22.61
C LYS A 3 7.01 -20.00 22.20
N SER A 4 6.55 -19.21 23.18
CA SER A 4 5.71 -18.01 22.96
C SER A 4 6.43 -16.86 22.25
N VAL A 5 7.70 -16.61 22.61
CA VAL A 5 8.53 -15.55 22.04
C VAL A 5 8.80 -15.81 20.56
N TYR A 6 9.12 -17.07 20.22
CA TYR A 6 9.39 -17.49 18.84
C TYR A 6 8.14 -17.40 17.94
N THR A 7 6.96 -17.72 18.46
CA THR A 7 5.70 -17.52 17.73
C THR A 7 5.33 -16.05 17.56
N SER A 8 5.76 -15.18 18.49
CA SER A 8 5.48 -13.76 18.39
C SER A 8 6.31 -13.09 17.28
N GLU A 9 7.64 -13.23 17.30
CA GLU A 9 8.53 -12.68 16.26
C GLU A 9 8.13 -13.13 14.86
N LYS A 10 7.82 -14.44 14.71
CA LYS A 10 7.38 -15.01 13.44
C LYS A 10 6.04 -14.43 12.98
N GLY A 11 5.10 -14.18 13.89
CA GLY A 11 3.82 -13.54 13.58
C GLY A 11 3.97 -12.09 13.16
N THR A 12 4.90 -11.36 13.77
CA THR A 12 5.20 -9.95 13.47
C THR A 12 5.85 -9.83 12.09
N HIS A 13 6.87 -10.65 11.80
CA HIS A 13 7.52 -10.71 10.50
C HIS A 13 6.56 -11.09 9.35
N ASN A 14 5.61 -11.99 9.60
CA ASN A 14 4.59 -12.38 8.63
C ASN A 14 3.64 -11.22 8.27
N MET A 15 3.27 -10.37 9.24
CA MET A 15 2.39 -9.22 8.98
C MET A 15 3.07 -8.14 8.12
N LEU A 16 4.33 -7.84 8.38
CA LEU A 16 5.11 -6.88 7.59
C LEU A 16 5.39 -7.41 6.17
N SER A 17 5.68 -8.71 6.04
CA SER A 17 5.86 -9.34 4.74
C SER A 17 4.58 -9.33 3.91
N ALA A 18 3.43 -9.57 4.55
CA ALA A 18 2.12 -9.49 3.90
C ALA A 18 1.80 -8.06 3.42
N ALA A 19 2.06 -7.03 4.25
CA ALA A 19 1.86 -5.64 3.86
C ALA A 19 2.75 -5.25 2.67
N ARG A 20 4.04 -5.63 2.69
CA ARG A 20 4.97 -5.42 1.56
C ARG A 20 4.49 -6.09 0.28
N LEU A 21 4.08 -7.34 0.38
CA LEU A 21 3.58 -8.09 -0.78
C LEU A 21 2.32 -7.43 -1.35
N LEU A 22 1.39 -7.01 -0.50
CA LEU A 22 0.17 -6.33 -0.91
C LEU A 22 0.49 -5.04 -1.68
N VAL A 23 1.35 -4.17 -1.15
CA VAL A 23 1.73 -2.93 -1.84
C VAL A 23 2.39 -3.24 -3.17
N ARG A 24 3.31 -4.21 -3.24
CA ARG A 24 3.96 -4.61 -4.51
C ARG A 24 2.96 -5.12 -5.55
N VAL A 25 2.02 -5.97 -5.14
CA VAL A 25 0.99 -6.50 -6.03
C VAL A 25 0.11 -5.38 -6.54
N VAL A 26 -0.37 -4.50 -5.68
CA VAL A 26 -1.20 -3.35 -6.08
C VAL A 26 -0.44 -2.45 -7.03
N SER A 27 0.79 -2.08 -6.70
CA SER A 27 1.61 -1.24 -7.56
C SER A 27 1.88 -1.88 -8.93
N GLY A 28 2.10 -3.20 -8.97
CA GLY A 28 2.21 -3.94 -10.23
C GLY A 28 0.90 -3.92 -11.03
N MET A 29 -0.24 -4.08 -10.35
CA MET A 29 -1.56 -3.95 -10.97
C MET A 29 -1.82 -2.54 -11.51
N GLU A 30 -1.41 -1.49 -10.80
CA GLU A 30 -1.49 -0.09 -11.23
C GLU A 30 -0.73 0.14 -12.52
N ILE A 31 0.52 -0.33 -12.59
CA ILE A 31 1.34 -0.24 -13.79
C ILE A 31 0.70 -1.03 -14.95
N ALA A 32 0.25 -2.26 -14.70
CA ALA A 32 -0.41 -3.07 -15.72
C ALA A 32 -1.73 -2.43 -16.22
N GLY A 33 -2.54 -1.91 -15.30
CA GLY A 33 -3.79 -1.23 -15.59
C GLY A 33 -3.58 0.09 -16.34
N ALA A 34 -2.51 0.82 -16.05
CA ALA A 34 -2.15 2.04 -16.75
C ALA A 34 -1.99 1.84 -18.26
N PHE A 35 -1.44 0.70 -18.70
CA PHE A 35 -1.32 0.39 -20.12
C PHE A 35 -2.68 0.31 -20.81
N LEU A 36 -3.74 -0.13 -20.13
CA LEU A 36 -5.09 -0.12 -20.70
C LEU A 36 -5.55 1.32 -20.96
N PHE A 37 -5.33 2.23 -20.02
CA PHE A 37 -5.68 3.66 -20.18
C PHE A 37 -4.84 4.36 -21.25
N LEU A 38 -3.61 3.91 -21.52
CA LEU A 38 -2.74 4.46 -22.56
C LEU A 38 -3.00 3.87 -23.95
N ILE A 39 -3.49 2.62 -24.03
CA ILE A 39 -3.80 1.97 -25.30
C ILE A 39 -5.17 2.40 -25.81
N VAL A 40 -6.19 2.48 -24.95
CA VAL A 40 -7.57 2.81 -25.35
C VAL A 40 -7.66 4.06 -26.25
N PRO A 41 -7.01 5.19 -25.96
CA PRO A 41 -7.06 6.37 -26.83
C PRO A 41 -6.45 6.17 -28.21
N VAL A 42 -5.51 5.24 -28.36
CA VAL A 42 -4.89 4.90 -29.66
C VAL A 42 -5.84 4.08 -30.54
N VAL A 43 -6.73 3.29 -29.91
CA VAL A 43 -7.67 2.41 -30.63
C VAL A 43 -9.01 3.11 -30.92
N VAL A 44 -9.39 4.09 -30.12
CA VAL A 44 -10.63 4.86 -30.30
C VAL A 44 -10.40 5.98 -31.31
N ILE A 45 -10.54 5.66 -32.60
CA ILE A 45 -10.53 6.64 -33.70
C ILE A 45 -11.82 7.48 -33.61
N GLY A 46 -11.68 8.79 -33.40
CA GLY A 46 -12.79 9.75 -33.34
C GLY A 46 -13.29 10.11 -31.94
N GLY A 47 -12.53 9.78 -30.88
CA GLY A 47 -12.84 10.19 -29.51
C GLY A 47 -12.61 11.68 -29.27
N ASP A 48 -13.39 12.25 -28.34
CA ASP A 48 -13.21 13.60 -27.80
C ASP A 48 -11.75 13.79 -27.32
N GLU A 49 -11.12 14.88 -27.76
CA GLU A 49 -9.74 15.21 -27.40
C GLU A 49 -9.58 15.36 -25.88
N GLU A 50 -10.59 15.92 -25.21
CA GLU A 50 -10.58 16.10 -23.76
C GLU A 50 -10.60 14.76 -23.01
N PHE A 51 -11.42 13.81 -23.48
CA PHE A 51 -11.49 12.47 -22.93
C PHE A 51 -10.19 11.68 -23.16
N THR A 52 -9.59 11.84 -24.34
CA THR A 52 -8.30 11.23 -24.68
C THR A 52 -7.18 11.74 -23.76
N ILE A 53 -7.09 13.06 -23.57
CA ILE A 53 -6.10 13.67 -22.67
C ILE A 53 -6.32 13.19 -21.23
N LEU A 54 -7.57 13.09 -20.78
CA LEU A 54 -7.91 12.59 -19.45
C LEU A 54 -7.43 11.15 -19.25
N LEU A 55 -7.68 10.25 -20.20
CA LEU A 55 -7.23 8.85 -20.13
C LEU A 55 -5.69 8.75 -20.06
N ILE A 56 -4.99 9.57 -20.85
CA ILE A 56 -3.52 9.61 -20.82
C ILE A 56 -3.01 10.11 -19.46
N LEU A 57 -3.60 11.18 -18.92
CA LEU A 57 -3.25 11.70 -17.60
C LEU A 57 -3.45 10.66 -16.49
N VAL A 58 -4.57 9.95 -16.52
CA VAL A 58 -4.87 8.86 -15.59
C VAL A 58 -3.86 7.71 -15.73
N GLY A 59 -3.54 7.30 -16.95
CA GLY A 59 -2.54 6.26 -17.21
C GLY A 59 -1.14 6.64 -16.70
N VAL A 60 -0.67 7.85 -17.02
CA VAL A 60 0.62 8.35 -16.53
C VAL A 60 0.62 8.46 -15.01
N GLY A 61 -0.47 8.95 -14.41
CA GLY A 61 -0.64 9.03 -12.96
C GLY A 61 -0.53 7.67 -12.27
N LEU A 62 -1.15 6.62 -12.84
CA LEU A 62 -1.06 5.26 -12.33
C LEU A 62 0.35 4.66 -12.42
N ILE A 63 1.09 4.92 -13.51
CA ILE A 63 2.48 4.48 -13.64
C ILE A 63 3.34 5.12 -12.54
N LEU A 64 3.23 6.44 -12.38
CA LEU A 64 3.98 7.16 -11.36
C LEU A 64 3.62 6.65 -9.96
N HIS A 65 2.33 6.48 -9.68
CA HIS A 65 1.85 5.97 -8.39
C HIS A 65 2.38 4.57 -8.09
N GLY A 66 2.28 3.65 -9.06
CA GLY A 66 2.79 2.29 -8.92
C GLY A 66 4.31 2.24 -8.69
N ILE A 67 5.10 3.07 -9.39
CA ILE A 67 6.55 3.15 -9.16
C ILE A 67 6.84 3.60 -7.73
N ILE A 68 6.16 4.65 -7.23
CA ILE A 68 6.35 5.13 -5.86
C ILE A 68 5.98 4.04 -4.85
N GLY A 69 4.89 3.31 -5.07
CA GLY A 69 4.47 2.21 -4.19
C GLY A 69 5.50 1.08 -4.12
N LEU A 70 6.12 0.70 -5.25
CA LEU A 70 7.23 -0.27 -5.27
C LEU A 70 8.45 0.19 -4.48
N VAL A 71 8.80 1.49 -4.60
CA VAL A 71 9.91 2.10 -3.85
C VAL A 71 9.58 2.08 -2.35
N VAL A 72 8.39 2.52 -1.96
CA VAL A 72 7.95 2.54 -0.55
C VAL A 72 7.96 1.14 0.06
N ALA A 73 7.47 0.12 -0.66
CA ALA A 73 7.48 -1.27 -0.21
C ALA A 73 8.89 -1.84 -0.01
N SER A 74 9.88 -1.34 -0.76
CA SER A 74 11.28 -1.76 -0.66
C SER A 74 11.95 -1.23 0.61
N PHE A 75 11.53 -0.06 1.11
CA PHE A 75 12.04 0.55 2.33
C PHE A 75 11.28 0.16 3.62
N MET A 76 10.31 -0.75 3.55
CA MET A 76 9.61 -1.29 4.72
C MET A 76 10.39 -2.45 5.34
N THR A 77 11.32 -2.19 6.26
CA THR A 77 12.27 -3.21 6.75
C THR A 77 11.99 -3.74 8.15
N TRP A 78 11.81 -2.89 9.16
CA TRP A 78 11.71 -3.32 10.57
C TRP A 78 10.73 -2.50 11.43
N TYR A 79 10.66 -1.19 11.20
CA TYR A 79 9.65 -0.31 11.78
C TYR A 79 9.04 0.50 10.65
N ILE A 80 7.73 0.42 10.50
CA ILE A 80 7.07 1.15 9.41
C ILE A 80 6.92 2.58 9.89
N SER A 81 7.56 3.52 9.20
CA SER A 81 7.45 4.93 9.55
C SER A 81 5.99 5.37 9.45
N THR A 82 5.53 6.23 10.37
CA THR A 82 4.21 6.87 10.27
C THR A 82 4.02 7.54 8.91
N LYS A 83 5.10 8.03 8.28
CA LYS A 83 5.10 8.60 6.92
C LYS A 83 4.69 7.56 5.86
N GLN A 84 5.14 6.31 5.99
CA GLN A 84 4.78 5.24 5.07
C GLN A 84 3.30 4.83 5.25
N ILE A 85 2.80 4.81 6.49
CA ILE A 85 1.37 4.51 6.76
C ILE A 85 0.47 5.62 6.21
N ILE A 86 0.84 6.88 6.45
CA ILE A 86 0.13 8.04 5.91
C ILE A 86 0.14 8.00 4.39
N TYR A 87 1.29 7.70 3.77
CA TYR A 87 1.38 7.50 2.32
C TYR A 87 0.37 6.47 1.83
N LEU A 88 0.30 5.28 2.42
CA LEU A 88 -0.65 4.24 2.01
C LEU A 88 -2.12 4.71 2.11
N ILE A 89 -2.48 5.44 3.16
CA ILE A 89 -3.85 5.96 3.34
C ILE A 89 -4.15 7.03 2.28
N ILE A 90 -3.25 8.01 2.11
CA ILE A 90 -3.42 9.08 1.13
C ILE A 90 -3.47 8.51 -0.29
N SER A 91 -2.58 7.58 -0.62
CA SER A 91 -2.57 6.84 -1.89
C SER A 91 -3.91 6.17 -2.16
N GLY A 92 -4.47 5.46 -1.17
CA GLY A 92 -5.79 4.84 -1.30
C GLY A 92 -6.88 5.86 -1.62
N ILE A 93 -6.89 7.01 -0.93
CA ILE A 93 -7.88 8.08 -1.16
C ILE A 93 -7.70 8.73 -2.53
N LEU A 94 -6.45 9.03 -2.92
CA LEU A 94 -6.13 9.67 -4.21
C LEU A 94 -6.58 8.81 -5.40
N LEU A 95 -6.51 7.48 -5.29
CA LEU A 95 -6.98 6.57 -6.33
C LEU A 95 -8.49 6.63 -6.57
N LEU A 96 -9.27 7.17 -5.62
CA LEU A 96 -10.70 7.38 -5.81
C LEU A 96 -11.01 8.69 -6.56
N LEU A 97 -10.08 9.65 -6.64
CA LEU A 97 -10.31 10.93 -7.31
C LEU A 97 -10.82 10.80 -8.76
N PRO A 98 -10.28 9.90 -9.61
CA PRO A 98 -10.78 9.74 -10.97
C PRO A 98 -12.26 9.32 -11.01
N THR A 99 -12.76 8.61 -9.99
CA THR A 99 -14.18 8.18 -9.92
C THR A 99 -15.15 9.32 -9.64
N LEU A 100 -14.65 10.50 -9.26
CA LEU A 100 -15.44 11.71 -9.05
C LEU A 100 -15.58 12.54 -10.33
N ILE A 101 -14.85 12.19 -11.40
CA ILE A 101 -14.89 12.91 -12.68
C ILE A 101 -16.09 12.40 -13.49
N GLU A 102 -16.90 13.33 -13.98
CA GLU A 102 -18.08 13.03 -14.80
C GLU A 102 -17.67 12.27 -16.07
N GLY A 103 -18.39 11.18 -16.40
CA GLY A 103 -18.01 10.27 -17.49
C GLY A 103 -17.02 9.16 -17.10
N PHE A 104 -16.36 9.24 -15.95
CA PHE A 104 -15.56 8.15 -15.37
C PHE A 104 -16.38 7.39 -14.32
N HIS A 105 -17.36 6.60 -14.79
CA HIS A 105 -18.19 5.82 -13.88
C HIS A 105 -17.36 4.86 -13.01
N PHE A 106 -17.85 4.66 -11.78
CA PHE A 106 -17.31 3.82 -10.70
C PHE A 106 -16.41 2.68 -11.21
N ASN A 107 -15.10 2.94 -11.29
CA ASN A 107 -14.16 1.98 -11.85
C ASN A 107 -13.74 1.01 -10.75
N LEU A 108 -14.19 -0.24 -10.87
CA LEU A 108 -13.87 -1.32 -9.94
C LEU A 108 -12.37 -1.48 -9.69
N PHE A 109 -11.54 -1.17 -10.70
CA PHE A 109 -10.09 -1.20 -10.56
C PHE A 109 -9.59 -0.21 -9.51
N PHE A 110 -10.03 1.06 -9.58
CA PHE A 110 -9.62 2.09 -8.63
C PHE A 110 -10.13 1.81 -7.22
N CYS A 111 -11.38 1.37 -7.09
CA CYS A 111 -11.92 1.00 -5.79
C CYS A 111 -11.17 -0.17 -5.18
N PHE A 112 -10.87 -1.21 -5.96
CA PHE A 112 -10.12 -2.36 -5.49
C PHE A 112 -8.70 -1.97 -5.03
N SER A 113 -7.97 -1.19 -5.83
CA SER A 113 -6.64 -0.70 -5.47
C SER A 113 -6.67 0.16 -4.20
N CYS A 114 -7.67 1.05 -4.06
CA CYS A 114 -7.90 1.83 -2.84
C CYS A 114 -8.05 0.94 -1.59
N PHE A 115 -8.94 -0.06 -1.65
CA PHE A 115 -9.16 -0.98 -0.54
C PHE A 115 -7.87 -1.71 -0.13
N LEU A 116 -7.06 -2.12 -1.10
CA LEU A 116 -5.81 -2.83 -0.82
C LEU A 116 -4.75 -1.92 -0.18
N TYR A 117 -4.64 -0.65 -0.60
CA TYR A 117 -3.75 0.32 0.07
C TYR A 117 -4.17 0.60 1.51
N ILE A 118 -5.46 0.83 1.76
CA ILE A 118 -6.00 1.03 3.12
C ILE A 118 -5.79 -0.23 3.96
N TYR A 119 -6.02 -1.40 3.40
CA TYR A 119 -5.80 -2.67 4.10
C TYR A 119 -4.33 -2.89 4.45
N ALA A 120 -3.41 -2.55 3.54
CA ALA A 120 -1.98 -2.56 3.80
C ALA A 120 -1.62 -1.59 4.95
N ALA A 121 -2.19 -0.38 4.98
CA ALA A 121 -1.98 0.57 6.07
C ALA A 121 -2.45 0.01 7.43
N VAL A 122 -3.63 -0.61 7.48
CA VAL A 122 -4.14 -1.26 8.71
C VAL A 122 -3.20 -2.37 9.18
N ARG A 123 -2.68 -3.20 8.25
CA ARG A 123 -1.69 -4.23 8.58
C ARG A 123 -0.40 -3.63 9.13
N CYS A 124 0.06 -2.51 8.56
CA CYS A 124 1.23 -1.78 9.04
C CYS A 124 1.05 -1.24 10.46
N ILE A 125 -0.11 -0.67 10.78
CA ILE A 125 -0.44 -0.19 12.13
C ILE A 125 -0.42 -1.34 13.13
N LYS A 126 -1.05 -2.48 12.79
CA LYS A 126 -1.07 -3.67 13.66
C LYS A 126 0.34 -4.21 13.91
N HIS A 127 1.19 -4.23 12.88
CA HIS A 127 2.59 -4.62 13.01
C HIS A 127 3.34 -3.73 14.00
N ASN A 128 3.24 -2.41 13.84
CA ASN A 128 3.93 -1.46 14.72
C ASN A 128 3.48 -1.57 16.18
N LYS A 129 2.17 -1.73 16.42
CA LYS A 129 1.65 -1.91 17.78
C LYS A 129 2.25 -3.17 18.43
N LYS A 130 2.30 -4.28 17.69
CA LYS A 130 2.85 -5.53 18.19
C LYS A 130 4.37 -5.45 18.43
N ALA A 131 5.12 -4.81 17.53
CA ALA A 131 6.54 -4.59 17.70
C ALA A 131 6.85 -3.71 18.94
N GLN A 132 6.01 -2.71 19.24
CA GLN A 132 6.14 -1.92 20.47
C GLN A 132 5.85 -2.73 21.73
N GLU A 133 4.83 -3.60 21.71
CA GLU A 133 4.51 -4.49 22.82
C GLU A 133 5.67 -5.45 23.12
N GLU A 134 6.27 -6.06 22.09
CA GLU A 134 7.44 -6.95 22.24
C GLU A 134 8.64 -6.23 22.87
N VAL A 135 8.94 -4.98 22.44
CA VAL A 135 10.02 -4.17 23.03
C VAL A 135 9.72 -3.81 24.49
N ARG A 136 8.45 -3.56 24.85
CA ARG A 136 8.05 -3.27 26.23
C ARG A 136 8.21 -4.49 27.13
N GLU A 137 7.73 -5.65 26.69
CA GLU A 137 7.87 -6.91 27.44
C GLU A 137 9.35 -7.28 27.65
N GLU A 138 10.21 -7.04 26.66
CA GLU A 138 11.64 -7.30 26.81
C GLU A 138 12.32 -6.34 27.80
N ARG A 139 11.89 -5.07 27.89
CA ARG A 139 12.36 -4.13 28.92
C ARG A 139 11.92 -4.57 30.32
N GLU A 140 10.64 -4.87 30.50
CA GLU A 140 10.09 -5.31 31.79
C GLU A 140 10.78 -6.59 32.29
N ARG A 141 11.09 -7.52 31.37
CA ARG A 141 11.82 -8.75 31.70
C ARG A 141 13.28 -8.49 32.10
N LYS A 142 13.96 -7.54 31.45
CA LYS A 142 15.33 -7.14 31.81
C LYS A 142 15.37 -6.40 33.14
N GLU A 143 14.36 -5.57 33.44
CA GLU A 143 14.23 -4.89 34.73
C GLU A 143 13.95 -5.85 35.87
N ALA A 144 13.09 -6.87 35.67
CA ALA A 144 12.84 -7.91 36.65
C ALA A 144 14.10 -8.72 36.99
N LEU A 145 14.91 -9.06 35.98
CA LEU A 145 16.18 -9.79 36.15
C LEU A 145 17.30 -8.96 36.80
N ASN A 146 17.25 -7.63 36.73
CA ASN A 146 18.24 -6.75 37.36
C ASN A 146 17.90 -6.42 38.83
N ASN A 147 16.68 -6.70 39.26
CA ASN A 147 16.20 -6.46 40.63
C ASN A 147 16.21 -7.72 41.52
N GLU A 148 16.59 -8.87 40.97
CA GLU A 148 16.95 -10.11 41.71
C GLU A 148 18.46 -10.21 41.88
#